data_AF-S6TW13-F1
#
_entry.id   AF-S6TW13-F1
#
_cell.length_a   1.000
_cell.length_b   1.000
_cell.length_c   1.000
_cell.angle_alpha   90.00
_cell.angle_beta   90.00
_cell.angle_gamma   90.00
#
_symmetry.space_group_name_H-M   'P 1'
#
loop_
_entity.id
_entity.type
_entity.pdbx_description
1 polymer ?
#
loop_
_entity_poly.entity_id
_entity_poly.type
_entity_poly.pdbx_seq_one_letter_code
_entity_poly.pdbx_strand_id
1 'polypeptide(L)'
;HNDRRRTYLKAVTDLLVSDLEEMAGNWKAGVADNYRATLEAESGESGLRKMLFGMGSLSLGELAGERMKVALEANSSEDEHDCFSDNTHNSHFYNGKGIRNVYLGEYTRTDGSKVSGPSLSSLVAKVDPATDATLRADLDDTQAKLQAIVDHANKGEHFDQLIAAGNTAGNQVVRDAIAALVKQTGAIEQAAGKLGITDLNPDNADHEF
;
A
#
# COMPACT_ATOMS: atom_id res chain seq x y z
N HIS A 1 27.41 0.93 -28.47
CA HIS A 1 26.94 1.02 -27.06
C HIS A 1 25.44 1.34 -26.96
N ASN A 2 24.88 2.29 -27.72
CA ASN A 2 23.45 2.66 -27.61
C ASN A 2 22.47 1.62 -28.19
N ASP A 3 22.88 0.78 -29.14
CA ASP A 3 21.98 -0.24 -29.71
C ASP A 3 21.56 -1.28 -28.67
N ARG A 4 22.50 -1.77 -27.85
CA ARG A 4 22.19 -2.69 -26.75
C ARG A 4 21.21 -2.09 -25.75
N ARG A 5 21.35 -0.81 -25.39
CA ARG A 5 20.43 -0.11 -24.48
C ARG A 5 19.03 0.03 -25.08
N ARG A 6 18.92 0.36 -26.38
CA ARG A 6 17.64 0.41 -27.10
C ARG A 6 16.96 -0.95 -27.16
N THR A 7 17.70 -2.01 -27.48
CA THR A 7 17.17 -3.37 -27.49
C THR A 7 16.69 -3.79 -26.11
N TYR A 8 17.46 -3.49 -25.06
CA TYR A 8 17.08 -3.80 -23.69
C TYR A 8 15.78 -3.08 -23.29
N LEU A 9 15.68 -1.77 -23.53
CA LEU A 9 14.47 -1.00 -23.21
C LEU A 9 13.22 -1.57 -23.89
N LYS A 10 13.35 -1.99 -25.16
CA LYS A 10 12.25 -2.66 -25.86
C LYS A 10 11.86 -3.97 -25.19
N ALA A 11 12.84 -4.85 -24.92
CA ALA A 11 12.60 -6.15 -24.33
C ALA A 11 11.94 -6.06 -22.93
N VAL A 12 12.39 -5.14 -22.07
CA VAL A 12 11.79 -4.96 -20.73
C VAL A 12 10.39 -4.35 -20.82
N THR A 13 10.13 -3.49 -21.79
CA THR A 13 8.79 -2.93 -22.00
C THR A 13 7.82 -3.98 -22.53
N ASP A 14 8.27 -4.81 -23.49
CA ASP A 14 7.47 -5.92 -24.01
C ASP A 14 7.11 -6.91 -22.88
N LEU A 15 8.07 -7.21 -21.98
CA LEU A 15 7.82 -8.03 -20.79
C LEU A 15 6.82 -7.37 -19.82
N LEU A 16 7.00 -6.09 -19.50
CA LEU A 16 6.07 -5.35 -18.63
C LEU A 16 4.64 -5.38 -19.16
N VAL A 17 4.45 -5.18 -20.47
CA VAL A 17 3.12 -5.25 -21.10
C VAL A 17 2.55 -6.67 -20.96
N SER A 18 3.35 -7.70 -21.24
CA SER A 18 2.93 -9.10 -21.08
C SER A 18 2.47 -9.42 -19.65
N ASP A 19 3.24 -9.01 -18.65
CA ASP A 19 2.92 -9.27 -17.23
C ASP A 19 1.63 -8.53 -16.80
N LEU A 20 1.43 -7.29 -17.29
CA LEU A 20 0.20 -6.53 -17.03
C LEU A 20 -1.02 -7.14 -17.73
N GLU A 21 -0.86 -7.67 -18.94
CA GLU A 21 -1.91 -8.41 -19.65
C GLU A 21 -2.29 -9.70 -18.91
N GLU A 22 -1.31 -10.44 -18.39
CA GLU A 22 -1.54 -11.60 -17.54
C GLU A 22 -2.31 -11.22 -16.27
N MET A 23 -1.86 -10.18 -15.56
CA MET A 23 -2.53 -9.69 -14.35
C MET A 23 -3.98 -9.28 -14.64
N ALA A 24 -4.23 -8.57 -15.74
CA ALA A 24 -5.58 -8.22 -16.16
C ALA A 24 -6.42 -9.48 -16.48
N GLY A 25 -5.82 -10.50 -17.10
CA GLY A 25 -6.45 -11.80 -17.37
C GLY A 25 -6.85 -12.54 -16.09
N ASN A 26 -5.97 -12.54 -15.08
CA ASN A 26 -6.19 -13.18 -13.78
C ASN A 26 -7.43 -12.61 -13.04
N TRP A 27 -7.77 -11.34 -13.27
CA TRP A 27 -8.90 -10.65 -12.64
C TRP A 27 -10.14 -10.45 -13.52
N LYS A 28 -10.08 -10.89 -14.78
CA LYS A 28 -11.16 -10.71 -15.76
C LYS A 28 -12.44 -11.42 -15.31
N ALA A 29 -13.58 -10.73 -15.34
CA ALA A 29 -14.87 -11.33 -15.02
C ALA A 29 -15.30 -12.39 -16.04
N GLY A 30 -16.00 -13.44 -15.58
CA GLY A 30 -16.62 -14.44 -16.46
C GLY A 30 -15.64 -15.44 -17.11
N VAL A 31 -14.41 -15.55 -16.60
CA VAL A 31 -13.44 -16.58 -17.00
C VAL A 31 -13.42 -17.65 -15.90
N ALA A 32 -13.72 -18.90 -16.25
CA ALA A 32 -14.00 -19.95 -15.25
C ALA A 32 -12.77 -20.35 -14.42
N ASP A 33 -11.57 -20.30 -14.99
CA ASP A 33 -10.36 -20.89 -14.39
C ASP A 33 -9.30 -19.85 -14.03
N ASN A 34 -9.67 -18.57 -13.92
CA ASN A 34 -8.74 -17.53 -13.49
C ASN A 34 -8.73 -17.31 -11.97
N TYR A 35 -7.82 -16.48 -11.48
CA TYR A 35 -7.68 -16.19 -10.06
C TYR A 35 -8.98 -15.63 -9.45
N ARG A 36 -9.66 -14.72 -10.17
CA ARG A 36 -10.94 -14.16 -9.70
C ARG A 36 -11.99 -15.25 -9.47
N ALA A 37 -12.19 -16.16 -10.41
CA ALA A 37 -13.15 -17.25 -10.24
C ALA A 37 -12.78 -18.16 -9.06
N THR A 38 -11.50 -18.45 -8.88
CA THR A 38 -11.00 -19.18 -7.70
C THR A 38 -11.34 -18.45 -6.40
N LEU A 39 -11.03 -17.15 -6.32
CA LEU A 39 -11.30 -16.33 -5.14
C LEU A 39 -12.80 -16.23 -4.84
N GLU A 40 -13.65 -16.04 -5.86
CA GLU A 40 -15.11 -15.95 -5.70
C GLU A 40 -15.74 -17.29 -5.28
N ALA A 41 -15.09 -18.43 -5.56
CA ALA A 41 -15.54 -19.75 -5.13
C ALA A 41 -15.14 -20.12 -3.70
N GLU A 42 -14.21 -19.37 -3.09
CA GLU A 42 -13.81 -19.60 -1.71
C GLU A 42 -14.85 -19.11 -0.69
N SER A 43 -14.68 -19.53 0.57
CA SER A 43 -15.53 -19.03 1.65
C SER A 43 -15.31 -17.53 1.87
N GLY A 44 -16.36 -16.82 2.30
CA GLY A 44 -16.25 -15.41 2.66
C GLY A 44 -15.17 -15.17 3.73
N GLU A 45 -15.00 -16.09 4.67
CA GLU A 45 -13.93 -16.04 5.68
C GLU A 45 -12.53 -16.08 5.04
N SER A 46 -12.30 -16.95 4.05
CA SER A 46 -11.02 -16.99 3.31
C SER A 46 -10.75 -15.67 2.57
N GLY A 47 -11.77 -15.12 1.91
CA GLY A 47 -11.68 -13.83 1.25
C GLY A 47 -11.36 -12.69 2.22
N LEU A 48 -12.04 -12.63 3.37
CA LEU A 48 -11.78 -11.66 4.43
C LEU A 48 -10.35 -11.78 4.96
N ARG A 49 -9.88 -13.01 5.21
CA ARG A 49 -8.50 -13.27 5.64
C ARG A 49 -7.49 -12.72 4.64
N LYS A 50 -7.65 -13.01 3.34
CA LYS A 50 -6.75 -12.51 2.29
C LYS A 50 -6.73 -10.99 2.20
N MET A 51 -7.89 -10.34 2.26
CA MET A 51 -7.97 -8.87 2.21
C MET A 51 -7.27 -8.23 3.40
N LEU A 52 -7.58 -8.66 4.63
CA LEU A 52 -7.02 -8.10 5.85
C LEU A 52 -5.52 -8.41 5.99
N PHE A 53 -5.09 -9.62 5.60
CA PHE A 53 -3.69 -10.01 5.53
C PHE A 53 -2.90 -9.10 4.57
N GLY A 54 -3.39 -8.94 3.33
CA GLY A 54 -2.73 -8.11 2.33
C GLY A 54 -2.65 -6.64 2.75
N MET A 55 -3.69 -6.13 3.41
CA MET A 55 -3.67 -4.77 3.97
C MET A 55 -2.59 -4.62 5.06
N GLY A 56 -2.52 -5.55 6.02
CA GLY A 56 -1.54 -5.50 7.09
C GLY A 56 -0.10 -5.67 6.60
N SER A 57 0.14 -6.65 5.72
CA SER A 57 1.46 -6.94 5.14
C SER A 57 1.99 -5.77 4.30
N LEU A 58 1.14 -5.17 3.46
CA LEU A 58 1.54 -3.98 2.69
C LEU A 58 1.81 -2.79 3.62
N SER A 59 1.00 -2.60 4.67
CA SER A 59 1.15 -1.49 5.61
C SER A 59 2.47 -1.56 6.40
N LEU A 60 2.76 -2.72 7.01
CA LEU A 60 3.84 -2.88 7.97
C LEU A 60 5.16 -3.29 7.32
N GLY A 61 5.32 -4.57 6.97
CA GLY A 61 6.60 -5.09 6.49
C GLY A 61 7.07 -4.39 5.23
N GLU A 62 6.18 -4.24 4.25
CA GLU A 62 6.55 -3.70 2.95
C GLU A 62 6.69 -2.17 2.95
N LEU A 63 5.62 -1.43 3.27
CA LEU A 63 5.64 0.03 3.11
C LEU A 63 6.37 0.71 4.26
N ALA A 64 6.02 0.42 5.52
CA ALA A 64 6.67 1.05 6.66
C ALA A 64 8.12 0.57 6.83
N GLY A 65 8.35 -0.75 6.77
CA GLY A 65 9.66 -1.37 6.94
C GLY A 65 10.58 -1.19 5.74
N GLU A 66 10.43 -2.05 4.75
CA GLU A 66 11.35 -2.17 3.61
C GLU A 66 11.46 -0.88 2.80
N ARG A 67 10.33 -0.25 2.46
CA ARG A 67 10.34 0.89 1.52
C ARG A 67 10.66 2.24 2.15
N MET A 68 10.32 2.43 3.44
CA MET A 68 10.44 3.73 4.09
C MET A 68 11.50 3.75 5.19
N LYS A 69 11.45 2.81 6.13
CA LYS A 69 12.36 2.78 7.29
C LYS A 69 13.80 2.48 6.87
N VAL A 70 14.02 1.50 5.99
CA VAL A 70 15.38 1.14 5.52
C VAL A 70 16.09 2.35 4.91
N ALA A 71 15.46 3.01 3.94
CA ALA A 71 16.03 4.20 3.29
C ALA A 71 16.32 5.33 4.28
N LEU A 72 15.39 5.58 5.22
CA LEU A 72 15.53 6.60 6.26
C LEU A 72 16.68 6.30 7.22
N GLU A 73 16.81 5.07 7.71
CA GLU A 73 17.84 4.69 8.68
C GLU A 73 19.23 4.67 8.04
N ALA A 74 19.31 4.21 6.79
CA ALA A 74 20.54 4.25 6.02
C ALA A 74 20.90 5.67 5.54
N ASN A 75 19.95 6.61 5.55
CA ASN A 75 20.04 7.92 4.88
C ASN A 75 20.50 7.75 3.41
N SER A 76 19.95 6.73 2.74
CA SER A 76 20.45 6.22 1.47
C SER A 76 19.45 6.50 0.36
N SER A 77 19.84 7.38 -0.56
CA SER A 77 19.07 7.67 -1.78
C SER A 77 19.04 6.48 -2.76
N GLU A 78 19.95 5.51 -2.62
CA GLU A 78 19.93 4.29 -3.44
C GLU A 78 18.88 3.29 -2.93
N ASP A 79 18.63 3.27 -1.62
CA ASP A 79 17.64 2.38 -0.99
C ASP A 79 16.21 2.95 -1.07
N GLU A 80 16.07 4.19 -1.55
CA GLU A 80 14.78 4.80 -1.85
C GLU A 80 14.09 4.14 -3.05
N HIS A 81 12.81 3.79 -2.87
CA HIS A 81 11.97 3.27 -3.94
C HIS A 81 11.84 4.31 -5.06
N ASP A 82 12.02 3.97 -6.34
CA ASP A 82 11.90 4.89 -7.48
C ASP A 82 12.98 5.99 -7.58
N CYS A 83 14.14 5.81 -6.93
CA CYS A 83 15.25 6.78 -6.84
C CYS A 83 15.72 7.39 -8.18
N PHE A 84 15.58 6.70 -9.31
CA PHE A 84 15.96 7.25 -10.62
C PHE A 84 14.93 8.19 -11.25
N SER A 85 13.71 8.22 -10.73
CA SER A 85 12.58 8.98 -11.28
C SER A 85 12.01 10.05 -10.35
N ASP A 86 12.58 10.17 -9.14
CA ASP A 86 12.14 11.07 -8.07
C ASP A 86 10.64 10.95 -7.73
N ASN A 87 10.06 9.76 -7.88
CA ASN A 87 8.60 9.52 -7.81
C ASN A 87 8.14 8.77 -6.54
N THR A 88 9.05 8.49 -5.61
CA THR A 88 8.83 7.74 -4.36
C THR A 88 7.62 8.19 -3.57
N HIS A 89 7.47 9.51 -3.43
CA HIS A 89 6.37 10.14 -2.71
C HIS A 89 4.99 9.72 -3.25
N ASN A 90 4.83 9.63 -4.58
CA ASN A 90 3.60 9.16 -5.20
C ASN A 90 3.42 7.66 -5.00
N SER A 91 4.48 6.87 -5.16
CA SER A 91 4.43 5.43 -4.93
C SER A 91 3.99 5.11 -3.50
N HIS A 92 4.57 5.74 -2.49
CA HIS A 92 4.15 5.56 -1.09
C HIS A 92 2.69 5.99 -0.87
N PHE A 93 2.29 7.16 -1.40
CA PHE A 93 0.92 7.65 -1.30
C PHE A 93 -0.11 6.69 -1.90
N TYR A 94 0.14 6.17 -3.10
CA TYR A 94 -0.81 5.29 -3.79
C TYR A 94 -0.84 3.87 -3.20
N ASN A 95 0.27 3.39 -2.61
CA ASN A 95 0.24 2.16 -1.81
C ASN A 95 -0.69 2.32 -0.59
N GLY A 96 -0.54 3.40 0.19
CA GLY A 96 -1.44 3.69 1.32
C GLY A 96 -2.89 3.88 0.90
N LYS A 97 -3.13 4.58 -0.22
CA LYS A 97 -4.47 4.73 -0.79
C LYS A 97 -5.10 3.39 -1.19
N GLY A 98 -4.30 2.45 -1.70
CA GLY A 98 -4.75 1.09 -2.01
C GLY A 98 -5.32 0.37 -0.79
N ILE A 99 -4.62 0.44 0.35
CA ILE A 99 -5.06 -0.14 1.63
C ILE A 99 -6.41 0.47 2.05
N ARG A 100 -6.54 1.79 1.99
CA ARG A 100 -7.78 2.51 2.32
C ARG A 100 -8.94 2.12 1.39
N ASN A 101 -8.69 2.00 0.09
CA ASN A 101 -9.70 1.62 -0.90
C ASN A 101 -10.27 0.22 -0.62
N VAL A 102 -9.41 -0.75 -0.27
CA VAL A 102 -9.84 -2.11 0.10
C VAL A 102 -10.74 -2.08 1.33
N TYR A 103 -10.37 -1.32 2.36
CA TYR A 103 -11.17 -1.24 3.59
C TYR A 103 -12.55 -0.62 3.37
N LEU A 104 -12.59 0.50 2.62
CA LEU A 104 -13.81 1.25 2.38
C LEU A 104 -14.67 0.66 1.25
N GLY A 105 -14.13 -0.26 0.45
CA GLY A 105 -14.84 -0.86 -0.68
C GLY A 105 -15.13 0.15 -1.79
N GLU A 106 -14.26 1.14 -1.97
CA GLU A 106 -14.42 2.20 -2.96
C GLU A 106 -13.13 2.48 -3.74
N TYR A 107 -13.27 2.81 -5.02
CA TYR A 107 -12.15 3.20 -5.89
C TYR A 107 -12.61 4.23 -6.91
N THR A 108 -11.84 5.30 -7.09
CA THR A 108 -12.07 6.27 -8.17
C THR A 108 -11.14 5.92 -9.33
N ARG A 109 -11.71 5.60 -10.49
CA ARG A 109 -10.97 5.28 -11.72
C ARG A 109 -10.28 6.50 -12.28
N THR A 110 -9.35 6.27 -13.20
CA THR A 110 -8.62 7.33 -13.91
C THR A 110 -9.54 8.25 -14.75
N ASP A 111 -10.71 7.77 -15.16
CA ASP A 111 -11.74 8.57 -15.84
C ASP A 111 -12.66 9.36 -14.87
N GLY A 112 -12.41 9.28 -13.56
CA GLY A 112 -13.20 9.93 -12.52
C GLY A 112 -14.45 9.15 -12.08
N SER A 113 -14.81 8.05 -12.75
CA SER A 113 -15.93 7.22 -12.33
C SER A 113 -15.61 6.48 -11.02
N LYS A 114 -16.63 6.29 -10.18
CA LYS A 114 -16.48 5.60 -8.89
C LYS A 114 -16.94 4.16 -8.97
N VAL A 115 -16.17 3.28 -8.33
CA VAL A 115 -16.55 1.93 -7.92
C VAL A 115 -16.84 2.00 -6.44
N SER A 116 -17.96 1.41 -6.01
CA SER A 116 -18.35 1.31 -4.61
C SER A 116 -19.23 0.08 -4.42
N GLY A 117 -19.17 -0.55 -3.24
CA GLY A 117 -19.99 -1.72 -2.92
C GLY A 117 -19.94 -2.08 -1.44
N PRO A 118 -20.36 -3.31 -1.06
CA PRO A 118 -20.14 -3.84 0.27
C PRO A 118 -18.67 -3.70 0.69
N SER A 119 -18.41 -3.36 1.95
CA SER A 119 -17.07 -3.02 2.43
C SER A 119 -16.72 -3.69 3.76
N LEU A 120 -15.41 -3.84 4.01
CA LEU A 120 -14.89 -4.26 5.31
C LEU A 120 -15.33 -3.29 6.41
N SER A 121 -15.28 -1.99 6.14
CA SER A 121 -15.79 -0.96 7.05
C SER A 121 -17.24 -1.22 7.47
N SER A 122 -18.14 -1.51 6.53
CA SER A 122 -19.55 -1.81 6.85
C SER A 122 -19.71 -3.09 7.68
N LEU A 123 -18.87 -4.10 7.44
CA LEU A 123 -18.88 -5.36 8.20
C LEU A 123 -18.36 -5.14 9.63
N VAL A 124 -17.24 -4.44 9.79
CA VAL A 124 -16.66 -4.12 11.10
C VAL A 124 -17.62 -3.24 11.88
N ALA A 125 -18.18 -2.18 11.28
CA ALA A 125 -19.13 -1.30 11.95
C ALA A 125 -20.38 -2.03 12.47
N LYS A 126 -20.81 -3.10 11.78
CA LYS A 126 -21.94 -3.92 12.23
C LYS A 126 -21.60 -4.74 13.48
N VAL A 127 -20.35 -5.15 13.65
CA VAL A 127 -19.90 -5.97 14.78
C VAL A 127 -19.42 -5.10 15.94
N ASP A 128 -18.60 -4.09 15.64
CA ASP A 128 -18.04 -3.14 16.60
C ASP A 128 -17.85 -1.76 15.94
N PRO A 129 -18.83 -0.84 16.07
CA PRO A 129 -18.76 0.51 15.51
C PRO A 129 -17.53 1.31 15.97
N ALA A 130 -17.03 1.08 17.18
CA ALA A 130 -15.87 1.80 17.69
C ALA A 130 -14.59 1.36 16.99
N THR A 131 -14.43 0.06 16.71
CA THR A 131 -13.28 -0.44 15.94
C THR A 131 -13.27 0.08 14.51
N ASP A 132 -14.43 0.12 13.83
CA ASP A 132 -14.50 0.74 12.49
C ASP A 132 -14.12 2.22 12.53
N ALA A 133 -14.68 2.98 13.46
CA ALA A 133 -14.37 4.40 13.59
C ALA A 133 -12.87 4.67 13.80
N THR A 134 -12.23 3.87 14.66
CA THR A 134 -10.78 3.93 14.90
C THR A 134 -9.99 3.62 13.64
N LEU A 135 -10.28 2.51 12.95
CA LEU A 135 -9.54 2.12 11.75
C LEU A 135 -9.73 3.14 10.61
N ARG A 136 -10.93 3.69 10.43
CA ARG A 136 -11.14 4.78 9.46
C ARG A 136 -10.31 6.01 9.80
N ALA A 137 -10.25 6.40 11.08
CA ALA A 137 -9.45 7.53 11.52
C ALA A 137 -7.95 7.30 11.30
N ASP A 138 -7.44 6.10 11.59
CA ASP A 138 -6.03 5.76 11.39
C ASP A 138 -5.65 5.67 9.91
N LEU A 139 -6.55 5.17 9.04
CA LEU A 139 -6.36 5.20 7.58
C LEU A 139 -6.34 6.65 7.03
N ASP A 140 -7.22 7.51 7.54
CA ASP A 140 -7.26 8.93 7.13
C ASP A 140 -6.01 9.69 7.62
N ASP A 141 -5.51 9.41 8.83
CA ASP A 141 -4.25 9.96 9.35
C ASP A 141 -3.05 9.51 8.51
N THR A 142 -2.93 8.21 8.22
CA THR A 142 -1.90 7.67 7.30
C THR A 142 -1.95 8.35 5.95
N GLN A 143 -3.14 8.52 5.37
CA GLN A 143 -3.30 9.18 4.08
C GLN A 143 -2.80 10.64 4.13
N ALA A 144 -3.07 11.36 5.23
CA ALA A 144 -2.60 12.72 5.43
C ALA A 144 -1.07 12.79 5.62
N LYS A 145 -0.47 11.85 6.36
CA LYS A 145 0.99 11.79 6.54
C LYS A 145 1.73 11.46 5.24
N LEU A 146 1.20 10.52 4.46
CA LEU A 146 1.74 10.23 3.13
C LEU A 146 1.54 11.41 2.16
N GLN A 147 0.41 12.14 2.26
CA GLN A 147 0.20 13.37 1.49
C GLN A 147 1.23 14.45 1.86
N ALA A 148 1.65 14.54 3.12
CA ALA A 148 2.68 15.51 3.51
C ALA A 148 4.00 15.27 2.76
N ILE A 149 4.40 14.02 2.55
CA ILE A 149 5.57 13.67 1.73
C ILE A 149 5.41 14.15 0.28
N VAL A 150 4.23 13.92 -0.31
CA VAL A 150 3.89 14.41 -1.66
C VAL A 150 3.93 15.94 -1.72
N ASP A 151 3.41 16.62 -0.70
CA ASP A 151 3.39 18.08 -0.63
C ASP A 151 4.79 18.69 -0.50
N HIS A 152 5.71 18.01 0.19
CA HIS A 152 7.13 18.39 0.23
C HIS A 152 7.77 18.27 -1.16
N ALA A 153 7.57 17.13 -1.84
CA ALA A 153 8.10 16.92 -3.19
C ALA A 153 7.57 17.97 -4.19
N ASN A 154 6.28 18.29 -4.13
CA ASN A 154 5.67 19.35 -4.96
C ASN A 154 6.20 20.76 -4.64
N LYS A 155 6.84 20.97 -3.49
CA LYS A 155 7.53 22.21 -3.10
C LYS A 155 9.03 22.18 -3.38
N GLY A 156 9.54 21.08 -3.92
CA GLY A 156 10.93 20.92 -4.36
C GLY A 156 11.83 20.12 -3.40
N GLU A 157 11.31 19.62 -2.27
CA GLU A 157 12.05 18.75 -1.35
C GLU A 157 11.55 17.31 -1.51
N HIS A 158 12.26 16.53 -2.33
CA HIS A 158 11.89 15.14 -2.67
C HIS A 158 12.27 14.16 -1.55
N PHE A 159 11.87 12.90 -1.68
CA PHE A 159 12.02 11.91 -0.61
C PHE A 159 13.48 11.70 -0.20
N ASP A 160 14.40 11.63 -1.17
CA ASP A 160 15.86 11.56 -0.97
C ASP A 160 16.39 12.66 -0.05
N GLN A 161 15.87 13.88 -0.22
CA GLN A 161 16.22 15.05 0.58
C GLN A 161 15.57 14.99 1.96
N LEU A 162 14.34 14.46 2.07
CA LEU A 162 13.68 14.24 3.36
C LEU A 162 14.42 13.21 4.21
N ILE A 163 15.03 12.18 3.60
CA ILE A 163 15.81 11.16 4.32
C ILE A 163 17.30 11.53 4.48
N ALA A 164 17.74 12.65 3.93
CA ALA A 164 19.15 13.03 3.97
C ALA A 164 19.69 13.19 5.41
N ALA A 165 20.93 12.77 5.61
CA ALA A 165 21.61 12.88 6.89
C ALA A 165 21.66 14.34 7.36
N GLY A 166 21.13 14.61 8.56
CA GLY A 166 21.08 15.95 9.15
C GLY A 166 19.83 16.76 8.81
N ASN A 167 18.95 16.28 7.92
CA ASN A 167 17.63 16.89 7.70
C ASN A 167 16.63 16.41 8.77
N THR A 168 16.78 16.87 10.01
CA THR A 168 15.92 16.42 11.12
C THR A 168 14.44 16.70 10.88
N ALA A 169 14.11 17.82 10.23
CA ALA A 169 12.72 18.17 9.93
C ALA A 169 12.12 17.23 8.85
N GLY A 170 12.84 17.01 7.75
CA GLY A 170 12.43 16.08 6.70
C GLY A 170 12.35 14.65 7.19
N ASN A 171 13.33 14.20 7.99
CA ASN A 171 13.33 12.88 8.60
C ASN A 171 12.07 12.67 9.46
N GLN A 172 11.63 13.70 10.19
CA GLN A 172 10.43 13.61 11.02
C GLN A 172 9.15 13.43 10.18
N VAL A 173 9.06 14.06 8.99
CA VAL A 173 7.92 13.85 8.06
C VAL A 173 7.82 12.38 7.67
N VAL A 174 8.95 11.74 7.36
CA VAL A 174 9.00 10.31 7.01
C VAL A 174 8.69 9.42 8.22
N ARG A 175 9.24 9.74 9.41
CA ARG A 175 8.94 9.01 10.66
C ARG A 175 7.47 9.06 11.03
N ASP A 176 6.82 10.22 10.86
CA ASP A 176 5.40 10.37 11.12
C ASP A 176 4.55 9.45 10.21
N ALA A 177 4.91 9.33 8.93
CA ALA A 177 4.23 8.44 8.01
C ALA A 177 4.47 6.95 8.34
N ILE A 178 5.69 6.58 8.71
CA ILE A 178 6.03 5.23 9.20
C ILE A 178 5.18 4.90 10.46
N ALA A 179 5.14 5.81 11.43
CA ALA A 179 4.38 5.62 12.66
C ALA A 179 2.87 5.47 12.40
N ALA A 180 2.32 6.24 11.46
CA ALA A 180 0.92 6.12 11.06
C ALA A 180 0.62 4.76 10.40
N LEU A 181 1.52 4.28 9.53
CA LEU A 181 1.43 2.94 8.92
C LEU A 181 1.48 1.82 9.97
N VAL A 182 2.38 1.90 10.95
CA VAL A 182 2.45 0.95 12.06
C VAL A 182 1.15 0.97 12.87
N LYS A 183 0.66 2.16 13.21
CA LYS A 183 -0.59 2.34 13.98
C LYS A 183 -1.80 1.76 13.25
N GLN A 184 -1.98 2.07 11.97
CA GLN A 184 -3.11 1.53 11.20
C GLN A 184 -3.04 0.01 11.08
N THR A 185 -1.85 -0.60 11.03
CA THR A 185 -1.71 -2.07 11.03
C THR A 185 -2.31 -2.65 12.31
N GLY A 186 -2.01 -2.08 13.47
CA GLY A 186 -2.64 -2.51 14.73
C GLY A 186 -4.17 -2.37 14.72
N ALA A 187 -4.71 -1.34 14.07
CA ALA A 187 -6.15 -1.18 13.90
C ALA A 187 -6.75 -2.20 12.91
N ILE A 188 -6.02 -2.58 11.85
CA ILE A 188 -6.40 -3.65 10.91
C ILE A 188 -6.49 -4.99 11.64
N GLU A 189 -5.51 -5.32 12.49
CA GLU A 189 -5.50 -6.54 13.30
C GLU A 189 -6.67 -6.60 14.28
N GLN A 190 -6.97 -5.48 14.95
CA GLN A 190 -8.13 -5.39 15.82
C GLN A 190 -9.44 -5.61 15.06
N ALA A 191 -9.59 -4.98 13.89
CA ALA A 191 -10.77 -5.16 13.03
C ALA A 191 -10.92 -6.63 12.58
N ALA A 192 -9.81 -7.28 12.22
CA ALA A 192 -9.81 -8.70 11.86
C ALA A 192 -10.24 -9.59 13.03
N GLY A 193 -9.71 -9.34 14.23
CA GLY A 193 -10.11 -10.05 15.44
C GLY A 193 -11.60 -9.93 15.75
N LYS A 194 -12.22 -8.75 15.52
CA LYS A 194 -13.67 -8.56 15.68
C LYS A 194 -14.49 -9.37 14.68
N LEU A 195 -13.97 -9.60 13.47
CA LEU A 195 -14.59 -10.44 12.46
C LEU A 195 -14.32 -11.94 12.66
N GLY A 196 -13.60 -12.33 13.73
CA GLY A 196 -13.21 -13.71 13.97
C GLY A 196 -12.10 -14.22 13.05
N ILE A 197 -11.40 -13.31 12.36
CA ILE A 197 -10.24 -13.62 11.53
C ILE A 197 -9.00 -13.54 12.42
N THR A 198 -8.48 -14.70 12.81
CA THR A 198 -7.23 -14.83 13.58
C THR A 198 -6.05 -15.07 12.66
N ASP A 199 -4.84 -14.99 13.25
CA ASP A 199 -3.58 -15.40 12.61
C ASP A 199 -3.25 -14.61 11.33
N LEU A 200 -3.51 -13.29 11.35
CA LEU A 200 -3.05 -12.43 10.26
C LEU A 200 -1.53 -12.37 10.18
N ASN A 201 -0.81 -12.47 11.32
CA ASN A 201 0.63 -12.31 11.45
C ASN A 201 1.26 -11.51 10.30
N PRO A 202 0.91 -10.22 10.15
CA PRO A 202 1.40 -9.41 9.05
C PRO A 202 2.91 -9.43 9.08
N ASP A 203 3.53 -9.70 7.95
CA ASP A 203 4.98 -9.73 7.83
C ASP A 203 5.55 -8.39 8.33
N ASN A 204 6.48 -8.44 9.29
CA ASN A 204 7.22 -7.27 9.76
C ASN A 204 8.56 -7.13 9.04
N ALA A 205 8.88 -8.04 8.10
CA ALA A 205 10.12 -8.12 7.35
C ALA A 205 11.37 -8.01 8.25
N ASP A 206 11.32 -8.67 9.42
CA ASP A 206 12.38 -8.65 10.44
C ASP A 206 12.71 -7.26 11.04
N HIS A 207 11.83 -6.26 10.87
CA HIS A 207 11.99 -4.93 11.48
C HIS A 207 11.42 -4.87 12.90
N GLU A 208 12.16 -4.19 13.80
CA GLU A 208 11.64 -3.70 15.08
C GLU A 208 11.03 -2.30 14.89
N PHE A 209 9.78 -2.09 15.30
CA PHE A 209 9.05 -0.82 15.16
C PHE A 209 8.76 -0.18 16.51
#